data_AF-A0A7X8WZY6-F1
#
_entry.id   AF-A0A7X8WZY6-F1
#
_cell.length_a   1.000
_cell.length_b   1.000
_cell.length_c   1.000
_cell.angle_alpha   90.00
_cell.angle_beta   90.00
_cell.angle_gamma   90.00
#
_symmetry.space_group_name_H-M   'P 1'
#
loop_
_entity.id
_entity.type
_entity.pdbx_description
1 polymer ?
#
loop_
_entity_poly.entity_id
_entity_poly.type
_entity_poly.pdbx_seq_one_letter_code
_entity_poly.pdbx_strand_id
1 'polypeptide(L)'
;MKKLNLKEKAHFHLTGSTALTEAGFKRFNNKELQKIKDISPNVYRLARECSGIQAHFMTDSKIIKVFVTCDRVPNMSNMVAVGYKILINKETVESKTNSYDLKAYQPGEYKVRIRSIFKNKESNFGEQVTFYIPENFIIYISDNKIYLTKMDNAEYKYSLRVDHNKVENTNTTGIINIPNEFRDRVINFELNVYIRDVLRYKVVTDISLILNNTFKGSDLEIPVNNPKAVYIDGEAIEATLSKDKVIISKEVIDSLGSEVILAVSGDTYIIKKLYVTDPFVVLTSKKIINETEELKFTFDLNGFKFIEIAKKEFSLGVDYFFDEGILTFSDNFISKYKELYPDSKNIYLMAVFRRGSETVLINITIKLDA
;
A
#
# COMPACT_ATOMS: atom_id res chain seq x y z
N MET A 1 -14.22 -5.70 22.61
CA MET A 1 -14.36 -6.46 21.33
C MET A 1 -15.79 -6.31 20.85
N LYS A 2 -16.02 -5.71 19.67
CA LYS A 2 -17.36 -5.55 19.09
C LYS A 2 -17.84 -6.92 18.59
N LYS A 3 -19.03 -7.36 19.02
CA LYS A 3 -19.69 -8.54 18.43
C LYS A 3 -20.42 -8.09 17.17
N LEU A 4 -20.18 -8.77 16.05
CA LEU A 4 -20.85 -8.50 14.77
C LEU A 4 -21.85 -9.62 14.50
N ASN A 5 -23.04 -9.27 14.01
CA ASN A 5 -24.05 -10.24 13.61
C ASN A 5 -23.74 -10.75 12.20
N LEU A 6 -23.76 -12.08 11.98
CA LEU A 6 -23.50 -12.68 10.66
C LEU A 6 -24.48 -12.22 9.56
N LYS A 7 -25.60 -11.59 9.91
CA LYS A 7 -26.54 -10.99 8.94
C LYS A 7 -26.17 -9.58 8.49
N GLU A 8 -25.13 -8.98 9.06
CA GLU A 8 -24.62 -7.68 8.64
C GLU A 8 -23.94 -7.80 7.28
N LYS A 9 -24.67 -7.45 6.21
CA LYS A 9 -24.21 -7.56 4.81
C LYS A 9 -22.93 -6.77 4.50
N ALA A 10 -22.61 -5.76 5.31
CA ALA A 10 -21.35 -5.01 5.18
C ALA A 10 -20.11 -5.85 5.52
N HIS A 11 -20.28 -6.93 6.29
CA HIS A 11 -19.18 -7.75 6.82
C HIS A 11 -19.25 -9.22 6.39
N PHE A 12 -20.44 -9.73 6.09
CA PHE A 12 -20.67 -11.14 5.80
C PHE A 12 -21.55 -11.34 4.57
N HIS A 13 -21.20 -12.32 3.75
CA HIS A 13 -22.08 -12.85 2.70
C HIS A 13 -22.61 -14.23 3.13
N LEU A 14 -23.93 -14.38 3.17
CA LEU A 14 -24.60 -15.62 3.57
C LEU A 14 -25.19 -16.34 2.36
N THR A 15 -24.91 -17.64 2.23
CA THR A 15 -25.48 -18.52 1.20
C THR A 15 -26.23 -19.68 1.84
N GLY A 16 -27.05 -20.41 1.06
CA GLY A 16 -27.75 -21.61 1.53
C GLY A 16 -29.04 -21.35 2.35
N SER A 17 -29.56 -20.11 2.32
CA SER A 17 -30.81 -19.73 2.99
C SER A 17 -31.67 -18.82 2.10
N THR A 18 -32.97 -19.06 2.06
CA THR A 18 -33.98 -18.16 1.47
C THR A 18 -34.57 -17.19 2.51
N ALA A 19 -34.15 -17.28 3.77
CA ALA A 19 -34.71 -16.55 4.92
C ALA A 19 -33.76 -15.49 5.48
N LEU A 20 -32.90 -14.92 4.63
CA LEU A 20 -31.79 -14.05 5.07
C LEU A 20 -32.28 -12.81 5.86
N THR A 21 -33.48 -12.32 5.58
CA THR A 21 -34.10 -11.14 6.22
C THR A 21 -34.91 -11.46 7.48
N GLU A 22 -35.19 -12.73 7.79
CA GLU A 22 -36.03 -13.12 8.93
C GLU A 22 -35.20 -13.32 10.20
N ALA A 23 -35.80 -13.50 11.38
CA ALA A 23 -35.03 -13.80 12.59
C ALA A 23 -34.37 -15.19 12.55
N GLY A 24 -33.18 -15.32 13.15
CA GLY A 24 -32.42 -16.57 13.25
C GLY A 24 -31.77 -17.04 11.94
N PHE A 25 -31.10 -18.19 11.99
CA PHE A 25 -30.49 -18.83 10.81
C PHE A 25 -31.32 -20.07 10.46
N LYS A 26 -32.00 -20.03 9.32
CA LYS A 26 -32.85 -21.14 8.84
C LYS A 26 -32.82 -21.20 7.32
N ARG A 27 -32.95 -22.40 6.77
CA ARG A 27 -32.82 -22.63 5.32
C ARG A 27 -33.96 -22.02 4.51
N PHE A 28 -35.18 -22.13 5.04
CA PHE A 28 -36.41 -21.75 4.35
C PHE A 28 -37.08 -20.56 5.04
N ASN A 29 -37.68 -19.67 4.25
CA ASN A 29 -38.46 -18.56 4.80
C ASN A 29 -39.75 -19.06 5.48
N ASN A 30 -40.40 -18.21 6.27
CA ASN A 30 -41.58 -18.62 7.05
C ASN A 30 -42.72 -19.16 6.17
N LYS A 31 -42.89 -18.63 4.95
CA LYS A 31 -43.92 -19.06 4.01
C LYS A 31 -43.66 -20.48 3.50
N GLU A 32 -42.43 -20.79 3.16
CA GLU A 32 -41.99 -22.14 2.76
C GLU A 32 -42.07 -23.12 3.92
N LEU A 33 -41.63 -22.70 5.10
CA LEU A 33 -41.72 -23.52 6.31
C LEU A 33 -43.17 -23.88 6.66
N GLN A 34 -44.11 -22.96 6.49
CA GLN A 34 -45.53 -23.24 6.72
C GLN A 34 -46.03 -24.33 5.77
N LYS A 35 -45.72 -24.24 4.47
CA LYS A 35 -46.07 -25.30 3.50
C LYS A 35 -45.51 -26.67 3.89
N ILE A 36 -44.26 -26.70 4.36
CA ILE A 36 -43.62 -27.95 4.81
C ILE A 36 -44.34 -28.49 6.06
N LYS A 37 -44.74 -27.61 6.99
CA LYS A 37 -45.47 -27.97 8.21
C LYS A 37 -46.82 -28.62 7.91
N ASP A 38 -47.54 -28.07 6.95
CA ASP A 38 -48.86 -28.54 6.54
C ASP A 38 -48.79 -29.95 5.92
N ILE A 39 -47.66 -30.30 5.29
CA ILE A 39 -47.40 -31.62 4.72
C ILE A 39 -46.86 -32.60 5.76
N SER A 40 -45.87 -32.18 6.54
CA SER A 40 -45.22 -33.03 7.54
C SER A 40 -44.60 -32.24 8.69
N PRO A 41 -45.15 -32.34 9.91
CA PRO A 41 -44.57 -31.73 11.11
C PRO A 41 -43.14 -32.19 11.41
N ASN A 42 -42.79 -33.43 11.05
CA ASN A 42 -41.45 -33.99 11.27
C ASN A 42 -40.41 -33.39 10.32
N VAL A 43 -40.76 -33.22 9.04
CA VAL A 43 -39.88 -32.56 8.07
C VAL A 43 -39.76 -31.07 8.37
N TYR A 44 -40.85 -30.42 8.78
CA TYR A 44 -40.83 -29.03 9.24
C TYR A 44 -39.80 -28.80 10.36
N ARG A 45 -39.71 -29.75 11.30
CA ARG A 45 -38.71 -29.69 12.37
C ARG A 45 -37.28 -29.65 11.81
N LEU A 46 -36.96 -30.49 10.83
CA LEU A 46 -35.63 -30.54 10.20
C LEU A 46 -35.37 -29.35 9.27
N ALA A 47 -36.40 -28.86 8.58
CA ALA A 47 -36.31 -27.74 7.64
C ALA A 47 -35.89 -26.42 8.31
N ARG A 48 -36.17 -26.28 9.62
CA ARG A 48 -35.74 -25.14 10.44
C ARG A 48 -34.26 -25.19 10.83
N GLU A 49 -33.60 -26.34 10.70
CA GLU A 49 -32.17 -26.47 10.94
C GLU A 49 -31.39 -25.69 9.88
N CYS A 50 -30.22 -25.21 10.27
CA CYS A 50 -29.37 -24.33 9.49
C CYS A 50 -28.29 -25.07 8.67
N SER A 51 -28.43 -26.39 8.52
CA SER A 51 -27.54 -27.20 7.68
C SER A 51 -27.43 -26.66 6.25
N GLY A 52 -26.20 -26.43 5.77
CA GLY A 52 -25.95 -25.95 4.41
C GLY A 52 -25.97 -24.42 4.26
N ILE A 53 -26.28 -23.67 5.31
CA ILE A 53 -26.01 -22.23 5.38
C ILE A 53 -24.50 -22.03 5.51
N GLN A 54 -23.97 -21.03 4.82
CA GLN A 54 -22.54 -20.68 4.89
C GLN A 54 -22.39 -19.18 5.06
N ALA A 55 -21.43 -18.78 5.90
CA ALA A 55 -21.00 -17.39 6.03
C ALA A 55 -19.61 -17.22 5.43
N HIS A 56 -19.48 -16.23 4.55
CA HIS A 56 -18.24 -15.86 3.87
C HIS A 56 -17.82 -14.46 4.35
N PHE A 57 -16.56 -14.30 4.76
CA PHE A 57 -15.98 -13.01 5.17
C PHE A 57 -14.47 -12.96 4.91
N MET A 58 -13.88 -11.79 5.14
CA MET A 58 -12.43 -11.53 5.08
C MET A 58 -11.96 -10.94 6.41
N THR A 59 -10.78 -11.32 6.86
CA THR A 59 -10.16 -10.73 8.05
C THR A 59 -8.64 -10.84 7.99
N ASP A 60 -7.96 -9.78 8.45
CA ASP A 60 -6.54 -9.78 8.80
C ASP A 60 -6.32 -10.15 10.29
N SER A 61 -7.41 -10.37 11.03
CA SER A 61 -7.37 -10.76 12.43
C SER A 61 -6.73 -12.14 12.57
N LYS A 62 -5.70 -12.20 13.41
CA LYS A 62 -5.04 -13.45 13.78
C LYS A 62 -5.91 -14.36 14.67
N ILE A 63 -7.05 -13.86 15.15
CA ILE A 63 -7.94 -14.58 16.07
C ILE A 63 -9.39 -14.44 15.60
N ILE A 64 -10.10 -15.57 15.48
CA ILE A 64 -11.53 -15.61 15.21
C ILE A 64 -12.26 -16.21 16.43
N LYS A 65 -13.31 -15.53 16.90
CA LYS A 65 -14.17 -16.01 17.99
C LYS A 65 -15.61 -16.10 17.49
N VAL A 66 -16.19 -17.29 17.56
CA VAL A 66 -17.57 -17.54 17.12
C VAL A 66 -18.45 -17.71 18.35
N PHE A 67 -19.54 -16.94 18.39
CA PHE A 67 -20.56 -17.03 19.44
C PHE A 67 -21.85 -17.56 18.83
N VAL A 68 -22.34 -18.70 19.31
CA VAL A 68 -23.55 -19.35 18.79
C VAL A 68 -24.60 -19.41 19.89
N THR A 69 -25.79 -18.89 19.60
CA THR A 69 -26.99 -19.08 20.42
C THR A 69 -27.90 -20.05 19.70
N CYS A 70 -28.27 -21.16 20.36
CA CYS A 70 -29.20 -22.14 19.82
C CYS A 70 -30.54 -22.02 20.54
N ASP A 71 -31.64 -21.80 19.79
CA ASP A 71 -33.01 -21.70 20.34
C ASP A 71 -33.50 -23.02 20.98
N ARG A 72 -32.80 -24.12 20.70
CA ARG A 72 -32.95 -25.38 21.41
C ARG A 72 -31.66 -25.71 22.13
N VAL A 73 -31.78 -25.89 23.44
CA VAL A 73 -30.86 -26.76 24.17
C VAL A 73 -30.94 -28.12 23.47
N PRO A 74 -29.83 -28.74 23.05
CA PRO A 74 -29.84 -30.17 22.75
C PRO A 74 -30.56 -30.87 23.90
N ASN A 75 -31.33 -31.92 23.66
CA ASN A 75 -32.03 -32.65 24.72
C ASN A 75 -31.03 -33.42 25.63
N MET A 76 -30.13 -32.69 26.30
CA MET A 76 -29.03 -33.14 27.17
C MET A 76 -28.70 -31.99 28.13
N SER A 77 -29.49 -31.85 29.18
CA SER A 77 -29.43 -30.79 30.19
C SER A 77 -28.12 -30.70 31.00
N ASN A 78 -27.13 -31.58 30.80
CA ASN A 78 -25.93 -31.68 31.64
C ASN A 78 -24.58 -31.85 30.90
N MET A 79 -24.49 -31.52 29.60
CA MET A 79 -23.24 -31.68 28.86
C MET A 79 -22.60 -30.35 28.48
N VAL A 80 -21.64 -29.90 29.28
CA VAL A 80 -20.66 -28.88 28.87
C VAL A 80 -19.69 -29.52 27.88
N ALA A 81 -19.45 -28.85 26.75
CA ALA A 81 -18.44 -29.31 25.79
C ALA A 81 -17.06 -29.34 26.46
N VAL A 82 -16.38 -30.48 26.42
CA VAL A 82 -15.02 -30.65 26.96
C VAL A 82 -13.95 -30.24 25.95
N GLY A 83 -14.36 -29.97 24.70
CA GLY A 83 -13.52 -29.49 23.63
C GLY A 83 -14.28 -29.38 22.31
N TYR A 84 -13.57 -29.07 21.24
CA TYR A 84 -14.08 -28.88 19.90
C TYR A 84 -13.14 -29.55 18.90
N LYS A 85 -13.72 -30.19 17.88
CA LYS A 85 -12.98 -30.63 16.68
C LYS A 85 -13.28 -29.64 15.56
N ILE A 86 -12.21 -29.07 15.03
CA ILE A 86 -12.22 -28.08 13.96
C ILE A 86 -11.63 -28.76 12.74
N LEU A 87 -12.45 -29.03 11.75
CA LEU A 87 -12.01 -29.52 10.45
C LEU A 87 -11.71 -28.32 9.57
N ILE A 88 -10.45 -28.12 9.20
CA ILE A 88 -9.98 -27.07 8.31
C ILE A 88 -9.54 -27.75 7.01
N ASN A 89 -10.30 -27.54 5.93
CA ASN A 89 -10.18 -28.28 4.67
C ASN A 89 -10.27 -29.80 4.89
N LYS A 90 -9.13 -30.52 4.92
CA LYS A 90 -9.05 -31.97 5.19
C LYS A 90 -8.38 -32.29 6.52
N GLU A 91 -7.87 -31.30 7.23
CA GLU A 91 -7.12 -31.46 8.47
C GLU A 91 -8.03 -31.26 9.67
N THR A 92 -7.93 -32.13 10.67
CA THR A 92 -8.73 -32.02 11.90
C THR A 92 -7.83 -31.58 13.04
N VAL A 93 -8.23 -30.52 13.73
CA VAL A 93 -7.54 -29.99 14.90
C VAL A 93 -8.48 -30.01 16.10
N GLU A 94 -7.97 -30.40 17.26
CA GLU A 94 -8.71 -30.36 18.51
C GLU A 94 -8.38 -29.08 19.29
N SER A 95 -9.40 -28.39 19.79
CA SER A 95 -9.26 -27.26 20.71
C SER A 95 -10.00 -27.53 22.00
N LYS A 96 -9.36 -27.24 23.14
CA LYS A 96 -10.01 -27.29 24.47
C LYS A 96 -10.89 -26.08 24.74
N THR A 97 -10.83 -25.05 23.88
CA THR A 97 -11.58 -23.80 24.05
C THR A 97 -12.41 -23.50 22.80
N ASN A 98 -13.37 -22.58 22.93
CA ASN A 98 -14.18 -22.08 21.81
C ASN A 98 -13.43 -21.08 20.91
N SER A 99 -12.10 -21.04 20.99
CA SER A 99 -11.23 -20.17 20.19
C SER A 99 -10.13 -20.97 19.52
N TYR A 100 -9.72 -20.51 18.34
CA TYR A 100 -8.66 -21.11 17.57
C TYR A 100 -7.81 -20.03 16.90
N ASP A 101 -6.49 -20.19 16.98
CA ASP A 101 -5.51 -19.27 16.41
C ASP A 101 -5.14 -19.75 14.99
N LEU A 102 -5.23 -18.85 14.02
CA LEU A 102 -4.96 -19.14 12.60
C LEU A 102 -3.56 -18.71 12.16
N LYS A 103 -2.69 -18.22 13.05
CA LYS A 103 -1.36 -17.69 12.71
C LYS A 103 -0.46 -18.62 11.87
N ALA A 104 -0.68 -19.93 11.94
CA ALA A 104 0.14 -20.91 11.22
C ALA A 104 -0.33 -21.18 9.78
N TYR A 105 -1.50 -20.67 9.38
CA TYR A 105 -2.07 -20.94 8.06
C TYR A 105 -1.59 -19.92 7.02
N GLN A 106 -1.16 -20.43 5.87
CA GLN A 106 -0.73 -19.62 4.73
C GLN A 106 -1.92 -18.84 4.14
N PRO A 107 -1.68 -17.79 3.36
CA PRO A 107 -2.73 -17.18 2.55
C PRO A 107 -3.52 -18.20 1.70
N GLY A 108 -4.81 -17.95 1.50
CA GLY A 108 -5.69 -18.82 0.73
C GLY A 108 -7.07 -19.03 1.36
N GLU A 109 -7.91 -19.81 0.67
CA GLU A 109 -9.25 -20.17 1.13
C GLU A 109 -9.23 -21.36 2.09
N TYR A 110 -9.95 -21.22 3.20
CA TYR A 110 -10.13 -22.27 4.20
C TYR A 110 -11.59 -22.53 4.47
N LYS A 111 -11.97 -23.80 4.37
CA LYS A 111 -13.30 -24.31 4.69
C LYS A 111 -13.27 -24.93 6.07
N VAL A 112 -13.99 -24.34 7.01
CA VAL A 112 -13.95 -24.73 8.41
C VAL A 112 -15.29 -25.25 8.89
N ARG A 113 -15.28 -26.44 9.47
CA ARG A 113 -16.44 -27.04 10.14
C ARG A 113 -16.09 -27.35 11.57
N ILE A 114 -16.98 -27.04 12.50
CA ILE A 114 -16.74 -27.21 13.93
C ILE A 114 -17.75 -28.22 14.49
N ARG A 115 -17.29 -29.13 15.35
CA ARG A 115 -18.16 -29.95 16.20
C ARG A 115 -17.71 -29.87 17.65
N SER A 116 -18.66 -29.96 18.55
CA SER A 116 -18.39 -30.02 19.99
C SER A 116 -18.11 -31.47 20.41
N ILE A 117 -17.12 -31.64 21.27
CA ILE A 117 -16.79 -32.90 21.93
C ILE A 117 -17.40 -32.86 23.33
N PHE A 118 -18.16 -33.88 23.69
CA PHE A 118 -18.68 -34.12 25.03
C PHE A 118 -18.04 -35.38 25.60
N LYS A 119 -18.08 -35.53 26.93
CA LYS A 119 -17.38 -36.61 27.66
C LYS A 119 -17.57 -38.02 27.06
N ASN A 120 -18.76 -38.31 26.52
CA ASN A 120 -19.11 -39.64 25.98
C ASN A 120 -19.68 -39.58 24.55
N LYS A 121 -19.65 -38.43 23.87
CA LYS A 121 -20.29 -38.26 22.55
C LYS A 121 -19.73 -37.07 21.81
N GLU A 122 -19.76 -37.11 20.48
CA GLU A 122 -19.44 -35.95 19.62
C GLU A 122 -20.73 -35.43 18.98
N SER A 123 -20.82 -34.11 18.81
CA SER A 123 -21.86 -33.53 17.96
C SER A 123 -21.57 -33.83 16.48
N ASN A 124 -22.59 -33.68 15.65
CA ASN A 124 -22.35 -33.55 14.22
C ASN A 124 -21.48 -32.31 13.95
N PHE A 125 -20.73 -32.32 12.85
CA PHE A 125 -20.12 -31.11 12.31
C PHE A 125 -21.22 -30.11 11.98
N GLY A 126 -21.08 -28.90 12.55
CA GLY A 126 -21.88 -27.75 12.22
C GLY A 126 -21.63 -27.26 10.79
N GLU A 127 -22.09 -26.04 10.54
CA GLU A 127 -21.95 -25.37 9.26
C GLU A 127 -20.49 -25.21 8.83
N GLN A 128 -20.31 -25.12 7.51
CA GLN A 128 -19.04 -24.76 6.92
C GLN A 128 -18.95 -23.24 6.85
N VAL A 129 -18.00 -22.69 7.60
CA VAL A 129 -17.57 -21.30 7.48
C VAL A 129 -16.42 -21.28 6.49
N THR A 130 -16.49 -20.41 5.48
CA THR A 130 -15.39 -20.25 4.53
C THR A 130 -14.75 -18.89 4.75
N PHE A 131 -13.50 -18.87 5.16
CA PHE A 131 -12.72 -17.63 5.28
C PHE A 131 -11.54 -17.65 4.31
N TYR A 132 -11.08 -16.46 3.94
CA TYR A 132 -9.92 -16.26 3.10
C TYR A 132 -8.86 -15.53 3.91
N ILE A 133 -7.69 -16.14 4.05
CA ILE A 133 -6.51 -15.45 4.57
C ILE A 133 -5.91 -14.69 3.38
N PRO A 134 -5.83 -13.35 3.43
CA PRO A 134 -5.39 -12.56 2.28
C PRO A 134 -3.95 -12.90 1.89
N GLU A 135 -3.74 -13.12 0.58
CA GLU A 135 -2.41 -13.08 -0.03
C GLU A 135 -1.89 -11.64 -0.08
N ASN A 136 -0.57 -11.50 -0.13
CA ASN A 136 0.06 -10.23 -0.50
C ASN A 136 -0.41 -9.87 -1.90
N PHE A 137 -1.30 -8.89 -1.97
CA PHE A 137 -1.83 -8.37 -3.23
C PHE A 137 -0.88 -7.30 -3.74
N ILE A 138 -0.21 -7.61 -4.84
CA ILE A 138 0.78 -6.77 -5.48
C ILE A 138 0.17 -6.18 -6.74
N ILE A 139 0.32 -4.87 -6.86
CA ILE A 139 0.09 -4.12 -8.09
C ILE A 139 1.45 -3.53 -8.49
N TYR A 140 1.87 -3.78 -9.72
CA TYR A 140 3.02 -3.12 -10.32
C TYR A 140 2.71 -2.73 -11.76
N ILE A 141 3.57 -1.92 -12.36
CA ILE A 141 3.44 -1.47 -13.74
C ILE A 141 4.67 -1.92 -14.51
N SER A 142 4.49 -2.31 -15.75
CA SER A 142 5.58 -2.52 -16.71
C SER A 142 5.01 -2.41 -18.12
N ASP A 143 5.76 -1.85 -19.06
CA ASP A 143 5.38 -1.75 -20.48
C ASP A 143 3.95 -1.24 -20.75
N ASN A 144 3.52 -0.17 -20.05
CA ASN A 144 2.16 0.38 -20.12
C ASN A 144 1.06 -0.61 -19.72
N LYS A 145 1.37 -1.54 -18.83
CA LYS A 145 0.41 -2.48 -18.27
C LYS A 145 0.50 -2.43 -16.76
N ILE A 146 -0.65 -2.48 -16.11
CA ILE A 146 -0.77 -2.72 -14.68
C ILE A 146 -0.90 -4.23 -14.52
N TYR A 147 0.02 -4.82 -13.78
CA TYR A 147 0.01 -6.22 -13.41
C TYR A 147 -0.47 -6.34 -11.97
N LEU A 148 -1.40 -7.26 -11.76
CA LEU A 148 -2.03 -7.59 -10.49
C LEU A 148 -1.62 -9.01 -10.11
N THR A 149 -1.49 -9.30 -8.82
CA THR A 149 -1.36 -10.68 -8.35
C THR A 149 -2.50 -11.52 -8.94
N LYS A 150 -2.13 -12.52 -9.75
CA LYS A 150 -3.06 -13.45 -10.36
C LYS A 150 -3.63 -14.36 -9.28
N MET A 151 -4.95 -14.44 -9.20
CA MET A 151 -5.68 -15.24 -8.23
C MET A 151 -6.69 -16.14 -8.93
N ASP A 152 -6.86 -17.36 -8.41
CA ASP A 152 -7.80 -18.31 -8.97
C ASP A 152 -9.25 -17.85 -8.79
N ASN A 153 -10.03 -17.87 -9.88
CA ASN A 153 -11.42 -17.41 -9.92
C ASN A 153 -11.61 -15.93 -9.54
N ALA A 154 -10.61 -15.09 -9.83
CA ALA A 154 -10.68 -13.66 -9.59
C ALA A 154 -11.25 -12.89 -10.79
N GLU A 155 -12.12 -11.92 -10.48
CA GLU A 155 -12.60 -10.90 -11.40
C GLU A 155 -12.10 -9.53 -10.90
N TYR A 156 -11.37 -8.82 -11.75
CA TYR A 156 -10.76 -7.53 -11.47
C TYR A 156 -11.56 -6.44 -12.17
N LYS A 157 -12.39 -5.70 -11.41
CA LYS A 157 -13.14 -4.54 -11.92
C LYS A 157 -12.34 -3.28 -11.65
N TYR A 158 -11.97 -2.55 -12.69
CA TYR A 158 -11.08 -1.40 -12.56
C TYR A 158 -11.60 -0.15 -13.26
N SER A 159 -11.14 1.00 -12.76
CA SER A 159 -11.29 2.32 -13.38
C SER A 159 -9.93 3.00 -13.45
N LEU A 160 -9.60 3.54 -14.62
CA LEU A 160 -8.47 4.46 -14.84
C LEU A 160 -9.05 5.83 -15.19
N ARG A 161 -8.67 6.88 -14.47
CA ARG A 161 -9.11 8.25 -14.75
C ARG A 161 -7.92 9.20 -14.87
N VAL A 162 -7.94 10.01 -15.91
CA VAL A 162 -7.00 11.11 -16.13
C VAL A 162 -7.82 12.30 -16.61
N ASP A 163 -7.78 13.40 -15.88
CA ASP A 163 -8.59 14.60 -16.16
C ASP A 163 -10.09 14.25 -16.35
N HIS A 164 -10.63 14.49 -17.54
CA HIS A 164 -12.01 14.16 -17.91
C HIS A 164 -12.17 12.79 -18.57
N ASN A 165 -11.07 12.10 -18.89
CA ASN A 165 -11.09 10.80 -19.55
C ASN A 165 -11.17 9.68 -18.51
N LYS A 166 -11.98 8.66 -18.80
CA LYS A 166 -12.21 7.52 -17.91
C LYS A 166 -12.29 6.23 -18.72
N VAL A 167 -11.60 5.20 -18.26
CA VAL A 167 -11.69 3.83 -18.79
C VAL A 167 -12.13 2.91 -17.66
N GLU A 168 -13.20 2.16 -17.85
CA GLU A 168 -13.69 1.15 -16.92
C GLU A 168 -13.83 -0.19 -17.64
N ASN A 169 -13.35 -1.26 -17.01
CA ASN A 169 -13.51 -2.59 -17.56
C ASN A 169 -13.39 -3.68 -16.47
N THR A 170 -13.72 -4.89 -16.87
CA THR A 170 -13.48 -6.12 -16.12
C THR A 170 -12.34 -6.90 -16.77
N ASN A 171 -11.49 -7.50 -15.95
CA ASN A 171 -10.41 -8.38 -16.38
C ASN A 171 -10.39 -9.66 -15.51
N THR A 172 -9.88 -10.78 -16.03
CA THR A 172 -9.70 -12.06 -15.29
C THR A 172 -8.27 -12.57 -15.33
N THR A 173 -7.39 -11.90 -16.08
CA THR A 173 -5.99 -12.26 -16.27
C THR A 173 -5.05 -11.63 -15.22
N GLY A 174 -5.48 -10.54 -14.58
CA GLY A 174 -4.64 -9.71 -13.73
C GLY A 174 -3.74 -8.74 -14.51
N ILE A 175 -3.96 -8.55 -15.82
CA ILE A 175 -3.17 -7.64 -16.66
C ILE A 175 -4.10 -6.58 -17.26
N ILE A 176 -3.87 -5.32 -16.94
CA ILE A 176 -4.67 -4.18 -17.41
C ILE A 176 -3.80 -3.31 -18.32
N ASN A 177 -4.23 -3.06 -19.56
CA ASN A 177 -3.52 -2.13 -20.45
C ASN A 177 -3.83 -0.68 -20.05
N ILE A 178 -2.78 0.14 -19.96
CA ILE A 178 -2.89 1.59 -19.80
C ILE A 178 -3.07 2.20 -21.20
N PRO A 179 -4.13 2.98 -21.45
CA PRO A 179 -4.31 3.70 -22.70
C PRO A 179 -3.11 4.61 -23.01
N ASN A 180 -2.72 4.70 -24.29
CA ASN A 180 -1.54 5.46 -24.69
C ASN A 180 -1.66 6.96 -24.35
N GLU A 181 -2.88 7.49 -24.38
CA GLU A 181 -3.22 8.85 -24.01
C GLU A 181 -3.04 9.16 -22.51
N PHE A 182 -2.92 8.14 -21.66
CA PHE A 182 -2.70 8.29 -20.21
C PHE A 182 -1.21 8.22 -19.85
N ARG A 183 -0.32 7.99 -20.82
CA ARG A 183 1.12 7.97 -20.59
C ARG A 183 1.61 9.30 -20.02
N ASP A 184 2.63 9.21 -19.15
CA ASP A 184 3.30 10.35 -18.50
C ASP A 184 2.38 11.27 -17.68
N ARG A 185 1.19 10.79 -17.33
CA ARG A 185 0.23 11.50 -16.47
C ARG A 185 0.05 10.78 -15.14
N VAL A 186 -0.57 11.48 -14.19
CA VAL A 186 -1.07 10.88 -12.96
C VAL A 186 -2.42 10.24 -13.28
N ILE A 187 -2.53 8.93 -13.04
CA ILE A 187 -3.74 8.16 -13.28
C ILE A 187 -4.37 7.82 -11.93
N ASN A 188 -5.60 8.28 -11.70
CA ASN A 188 -6.37 7.79 -10.56
C ASN A 188 -6.84 6.38 -10.90
N PHE A 189 -6.35 5.40 -10.14
CA PHE A 189 -6.64 3.99 -10.30
C PHE A 189 -7.54 3.50 -9.18
N GLU A 190 -8.70 2.98 -9.55
CA GLU A 190 -9.59 2.25 -8.65
C GLU A 190 -9.67 0.80 -9.09
N LEU A 191 -9.57 -0.12 -8.13
CA LEU A 191 -9.64 -1.56 -8.37
C LEU A 191 -10.48 -2.24 -7.30
N ASN A 192 -11.44 -3.04 -7.75
CA ASN A 192 -12.22 -3.95 -6.93
C ASN A 192 -11.97 -5.38 -7.42
N VAL A 193 -11.40 -6.22 -6.56
CA VAL A 193 -11.10 -7.63 -6.87
C VAL A 193 -12.14 -8.50 -6.21
N TYR A 194 -12.87 -9.26 -7.02
CA TYR A 194 -13.86 -10.21 -6.56
C TYR A 194 -13.31 -11.63 -6.70
N ILE A 195 -13.48 -12.46 -5.69
CA ILE A 195 -13.19 -13.90 -5.79
C ILE A 195 -14.50 -14.62 -5.45
N ARG A 196 -15.06 -15.32 -6.45
CA ARG A 196 -16.40 -15.94 -6.39
C ARG A 196 -17.48 -14.96 -5.93
N ASP A 197 -17.60 -13.83 -6.65
CA ASP A 197 -18.60 -12.77 -6.42
C ASP A 197 -18.51 -12.02 -5.08
N VAL A 198 -17.50 -12.31 -4.24
CA VAL A 198 -17.25 -11.60 -2.99
C VAL A 198 -16.11 -10.61 -3.20
N LEU A 199 -16.34 -9.33 -2.90
CA LEU A 199 -15.30 -8.30 -2.91
C LEU A 199 -14.21 -8.64 -1.89
N ARG A 200 -12.99 -8.88 -2.37
CA ARG A 200 -11.82 -9.24 -1.56
C ARG A 200 -10.84 -8.09 -1.41
N TYR A 201 -10.53 -7.39 -2.48
CA TYR A 201 -9.60 -6.26 -2.41
C TYR A 201 -10.26 -5.02 -2.98
N LYS A 202 -10.05 -3.89 -2.31
CA LYS A 202 -10.38 -2.56 -2.82
C LYS A 202 -9.12 -1.72 -2.75
N VAL A 203 -8.67 -1.22 -3.89
CA VAL A 203 -7.52 -0.32 -3.99
C VAL A 203 -7.97 0.97 -4.64
N VAL A 204 -7.57 2.09 -4.05
CA VAL A 204 -7.69 3.42 -4.63
C VAL A 204 -6.33 4.07 -4.49
N THR A 205 -5.70 4.43 -5.60
CA THR A 205 -4.34 4.97 -5.62
C THR A 205 -4.11 5.86 -6.83
N ASP A 206 -3.14 6.75 -6.72
CA ASP A 206 -2.59 7.48 -7.85
C ASP A 206 -1.37 6.75 -8.39
N ILE A 207 -1.46 6.38 -9.66
CA ILE A 207 -0.33 5.88 -10.44
C ILE A 207 0.36 7.10 -11.04
N SER A 208 1.56 7.42 -10.57
CA SER A 208 2.38 8.46 -11.18
C SER A 208 3.35 7.84 -12.18
N LEU A 209 3.05 8.01 -13.47
CA LEU A 209 3.97 7.68 -14.56
C LEU A 209 4.97 8.80 -14.85
N ILE A 210 4.89 9.91 -14.10
CA ILE A 210 5.87 10.99 -14.19
C ILE A 210 7.23 10.45 -13.70
N LEU A 211 8.27 10.67 -14.51
CA LEU A 211 9.65 10.30 -14.17
C LEU A 211 10.09 11.02 -12.89
N ASN A 212 10.35 10.24 -11.83
CA ASN A 212 10.97 10.76 -10.61
C ASN A 212 12.45 10.37 -10.62
N ASN A 213 13.33 11.37 -10.59
CA ASN A 213 14.76 11.11 -10.50
C ASN A 213 15.12 10.53 -9.13
N THR A 214 16.02 9.57 -9.15
CA THR A 214 16.64 8.94 -7.98
C THR A 214 18.12 8.81 -8.29
N PHE A 215 18.97 9.08 -7.30
CA PHE A 215 20.41 9.22 -7.52
C PHE A 215 21.18 8.08 -6.86
N LYS A 216 22.00 7.38 -7.65
CA LYS A 216 22.89 6.30 -7.18
C LYS A 216 23.85 6.78 -6.12
N GLY A 217 23.89 6.19 -4.92
CA GLY A 217 24.76 6.59 -3.81
C GLY A 217 24.03 7.40 -2.73
N SER A 218 22.72 7.54 -2.87
CA SER A 218 21.83 8.22 -1.93
C SER A 218 20.68 7.29 -1.53
N ASP A 219 20.23 7.39 -0.27
CA ASP A 219 18.99 6.75 0.15
C ASP A 219 17.79 7.46 -0.50
N LEU A 220 16.76 6.69 -0.85
CA LEU A 220 15.48 7.21 -1.32
C LEU A 220 14.44 7.15 -0.21
N GLU A 221 14.00 8.31 0.27
CA GLU A 221 12.87 8.41 1.21
C GLU A 221 11.55 8.66 0.46
N ILE A 222 10.55 7.81 0.72
CA ILE A 222 9.21 7.94 0.13
C ILE A 222 8.19 8.13 1.27
N PRO A 223 7.48 9.27 1.32
CA PRO A 223 6.42 9.47 2.30
C PRO A 223 5.20 8.61 1.96
N VAL A 224 4.74 7.82 2.93
CA VAL A 224 3.65 6.83 2.80
C VAL A 224 2.92 6.67 4.14
N ASN A 225 1.77 5.98 4.17
CA ASN A 225 1.09 5.67 5.43
C ASN A 225 1.04 4.16 5.68
N ASN A 226 1.57 3.72 6.84
CA ASN A 226 1.67 2.34 7.30
C ASN A 226 2.12 1.36 6.18
N PRO A 227 3.32 1.55 5.60
CA PRO A 227 3.84 0.63 4.60
C PRO A 227 4.03 -0.78 5.17
N LYS A 228 3.81 -1.78 4.31
CA LYS A 228 3.92 -3.21 4.62
C LYS A 228 5.05 -3.88 3.85
N ALA A 229 5.23 -3.51 2.59
CA ALA A 229 6.27 -4.07 1.72
C ALA A 229 6.54 -3.13 0.54
N VAL A 230 7.73 -3.24 -0.01
CA VAL A 230 8.23 -2.46 -1.15
C VAL A 230 8.65 -3.41 -2.24
N TYR A 231 8.31 -3.06 -3.47
CA TYR A 231 8.62 -3.83 -4.66
C TYR A 231 9.26 -2.94 -5.71
N ILE A 232 10.25 -3.47 -6.42
CA ILE A 232 10.83 -2.85 -7.61
C ILE A 232 10.67 -3.83 -8.76
N ASP A 233 10.03 -3.37 -9.84
CA ASP A 233 9.70 -4.19 -11.02
C ASP A 233 8.97 -5.51 -10.68
N GLY A 234 8.18 -5.48 -9.61
CA GLY A 234 7.41 -6.62 -9.11
C GLY A 234 8.16 -7.53 -8.14
N GLU A 235 9.47 -7.34 -7.95
CA GLU A 235 10.27 -8.09 -6.98
C GLU A 235 10.31 -7.38 -5.63
N ALA A 236 10.13 -8.15 -4.54
CA ALA A 236 10.19 -7.59 -3.20
C ALA A 236 11.63 -7.21 -2.86
N ILE A 237 11.83 -6.00 -2.34
CA ILE A 237 13.13 -5.52 -1.91
C ILE A 237 13.17 -5.31 -0.39
N GLU A 238 14.36 -5.38 0.18
CA GLU A 238 14.58 -4.94 1.55
C GLU A 238 14.55 -3.41 1.61
N ALA A 239 13.75 -2.88 2.53
CA ALA A 239 13.63 -1.45 2.77
C ALA A 239 13.32 -1.22 4.26
N THR A 240 13.72 -0.06 4.77
CA THR A 240 13.36 0.33 6.14
C THR A 240 11.95 0.93 6.13
N LEU A 241 11.04 0.33 6.88
CA LEU A 241 9.63 0.73 6.95
C LEU A 241 9.36 1.45 8.28
N SER A 242 8.93 2.71 8.22
CA SER A 242 8.35 3.43 9.35
C SER A 242 6.86 3.68 9.10
N LYS A 243 6.16 4.21 10.11
CA LYS A 243 4.72 4.48 10.01
C LYS A 243 4.35 5.46 8.88
N ASP A 244 5.25 6.38 8.57
CA ASP A 244 5.05 7.56 7.75
C ASP A 244 5.98 7.64 6.53
N LYS A 245 6.94 6.72 6.41
CA LYS A 245 7.86 6.66 5.27
C LYS A 245 8.44 5.27 5.01
N VAL A 246 8.96 5.12 3.81
CA VAL A 246 9.85 4.04 3.39
C VAL A 246 11.22 4.65 3.09
N ILE A 247 12.29 3.97 3.49
CA ILE A 247 13.65 4.30 3.09
C ILE A 247 14.23 3.11 2.33
N ILE A 248 14.58 3.33 1.07
CA ILE A 248 15.33 2.39 0.23
C ILE A 248 16.79 2.80 0.31
N SER A 249 17.66 1.89 0.73
CA SER A 249 19.07 2.22 0.94
C SER A 249 19.80 2.46 -0.38
N LYS A 250 20.85 3.28 -0.33
CA LYS A 250 21.74 3.51 -1.47
C LYS A 250 22.27 2.22 -2.10
N GLU A 251 22.57 1.18 -1.31
CA GLU A 251 23.08 -0.10 -1.84
C GLU A 251 22.05 -0.78 -2.75
N VAL A 252 20.76 -0.70 -2.40
CA VAL A 252 19.69 -1.20 -3.26
C VAL A 252 19.60 -0.33 -4.50
N ILE A 253 19.54 1.00 -4.36
CA ILE A 253 19.45 1.94 -5.49
C ILE A 253 20.60 1.75 -6.49
N ASP A 254 21.82 1.55 -6.01
CA ASP A 254 23.02 1.38 -6.86
C ASP A 254 22.99 0.12 -7.72
N SER A 255 22.24 -0.89 -7.28
CA SER A 255 22.06 -2.16 -8.00
C SER A 255 20.97 -2.12 -9.08
N LEU A 256 20.17 -1.05 -9.12
CA LEU A 256 19.02 -0.96 -10.02
C LEU A 256 19.41 -0.57 -11.46
N GLY A 257 18.54 -0.92 -12.39
CA GLY A 257 18.58 -0.41 -13.76
C GLY A 257 18.26 1.09 -13.83
N SER A 258 18.48 1.70 -14.99
CA SER A 258 18.26 3.14 -15.21
C SER A 258 16.80 3.57 -15.10
N GLU A 259 15.86 2.68 -15.42
CA GLU A 259 14.43 2.91 -15.26
C GLU A 259 13.82 1.71 -14.54
N VAL A 260 13.12 1.98 -13.44
CA VAL A 260 12.43 0.95 -12.65
C VAL A 260 11.08 1.44 -12.16
N ILE A 261 10.18 0.52 -11.85
CA ILE A 261 8.88 0.81 -11.26
C ILE A 261 8.90 0.44 -9.79
N LEU A 262 8.72 1.46 -8.95
CA LEU A 262 8.54 1.31 -7.51
C LEU A 262 7.05 1.11 -7.20
N ALA A 263 6.76 0.09 -6.39
CA ALA A 263 5.47 -0.08 -5.74
C ALA A 263 5.65 -0.19 -4.22
N VAL A 264 4.87 0.58 -3.46
CA VAL A 264 4.80 0.46 -1.99
C VAL A 264 3.39 0.03 -1.62
N SER A 265 3.30 -1.10 -0.92
CA SER A 265 2.06 -1.58 -0.33
C SER A 265 1.93 -1.05 1.11
N GLY A 266 0.71 -0.77 1.54
CA GLY A 266 0.41 -0.21 2.86
C GLY A 266 -1.09 0.05 3.01
N ASP A 267 -1.45 1.01 3.87
CA ASP A 267 -2.83 1.53 3.89
C ASP A 267 -3.13 2.33 2.62
N THR A 268 -2.11 3.04 2.12
CA THR A 268 -2.12 3.66 0.79
C THR A 268 -1.16 2.89 -0.10
N TYR A 269 -1.67 2.42 -1.25
CA TYR A 269 -0.80 1.85 -2.28
C TYR A 269 -0.15 3.01 -3.05
N ILE A 270 1.15 2.92 -3.36
CA ILE A 270 1.84 3.92 -4.18
C ILE A 270 2.53 3.20 -5.33
N ILE A 271 2.42 3.76 -6.53
CA ILE A 271 3.16 3.29 -7.71
C ILE A 271 3.82 4.48 -8.41
N LYS A 272 5.14 4.39 -8.60
CA LYS A 272 5.95 5.44 -9.21
C LYS A 272 6.93 4.87 -10.22
N LYS A 273 7.14 5.60 -11.32
CA LYS A 273 8.31 5.40 -12.19
C LYS A 273 9.52 6.14 -11.62
N LEU A 274 10.63 5.43 -11.45
CA LEU A 274 11.92 5.98 -11.01
C LEU A 274 12.92 5.98 -12.18
N TYR A 275 13.66 7.07 -12.30
CA TYR A 275 14.84 7.17 -13.16
C TYR A 275 16.09 7.18 -12.28
N VAL A 276 16.86 6.10 -12.31
CA VAL A 276 18.07 5.92 -11.51
C VAL A 276 19.26 6.45 -12.31
N THR A 277 19.85 7.54 -11.83
CA THR A 277 20.95 8.23 -12.50
C THR A 277 22.11 8.50 -11.56
N ASP A 278 23.29 8.70 -12.12
CA ASP A 278 24.41 9.25 -11.38
C ASP A 278 24.05 10.68 -10.91
N PRO A 279 24.54 11.12 -9.75
CA PRO A 279 24.27 12.46 -9.25
C PRO A 279 24.99 13.52 -10.10
N PHE A 280 24.53 14.76 -10.05
CA PHE A 280 25.24 15.87 -10.69
C PHE A 280 24.86 17.21 -10.06
N VAL A 281 25.67 18.23 -10.31
CA VAL A 281 25.34 19.62 -9.97
C VAL A 281 25.48 20.45 -11.23
N VAL A 282 24.44 21.23 -11.55
CA VAL A 282 24.45 22.13 -12.71
C VAL A 282 24.09 23.54 -12.26
N LEU A 283 24.90 24.53 -12.63
CA LEU A 283 24.52 25.94 -12.55
C LEU A 283 23.53 26.24 -13.67
N THR A 284 22.27 26.53 -13.32
CA THR A 284 21.18 26.71 -14.28
C THR A 284 20.96 28.17 -14.66
N SER A 285 21.23 29.11 -13.76
CA SER A 285 21.13 30.53 -14.09
C SER A 285 21.94 31.44 -13.17
N LYS A 286 22.22 32.65 -13.67
CA LYS A 286 22.77 33.78 -12.93
C LYS A 286 21.90 35.00 -13.21
N LYS A 287 21.40 35.67 -12.17
CA LYS A 287 20.59 36.89 -12.30
C LYS A 287 20.91 37.90 -11.20
N ILE A 288 20.74 39.18 -11.52
CA ILE A 288 20.66 40.29 -10.57
C ILE A 288 19.18 40.62 -10.44
N ILE A 289 18.64 40.69 -9.23
CA ILE A 289 17.21 40.95 -9.01
C ILE A 289 17.04 42.25 -8.22
N ASN A 290 16.41 43.22 -8.87
CA ASN A 290 16.00 44.55 -8.38
C ASN A 290 17.10 45.61 -8.19
N GLU A 291 16.67 46.88 -8.21
CA GLU A 291 17.44 48.13 -8.00
C GLU A 291 18.02 48.26 -6.57
N THR A 292 18.07 47.15 -5.83
CA THR A 292 18.82 46.88 -4.60
C THR A 292 19.46 45.49 -4.81
N GLU A 293 20.76 45.47 -5.13
CA GLU A 293 21.40 44.63 -6.14
C GLU A 293 21.85 43.22 -5.69
N GLU A 294 20.94 42.36 -5.22
CA GLU A 294 21.32 41.00 -4.81
C GLU A 294 21.73 40.12 -6.00
N LEU A 295 22.92 39.50 -5.94
CA LEU A 295 23.41 38.57 -6.96
C LEU A 295 23.04 37.13 -6.63
N LYS A 296 22.27 36.48 -7.51
CA LYS A 296 21.76 35.11 -7.32
C LYS A 296 22.28 34.13 -8.36
N PHE A 297 22.66 32.95 -7.90
CA PHE A 297 23.04 31.79 -8.70
C PHE A 297 22.10 30.64 -8.37
N THR A 298 21.43 30.09 -9.39
CA THR A 298 20.53 28.95 -9.23
C THR A 298 21.25 27.68 -9.64
N PHE A 299 21.17 26.66 -8.80
CA PHE A 299 21.75 25.35 -9.02
C PHE A 299 20.65 24.29 -9.04
N ASP A 300 20.79 23.36 -9.96
CA ASP A 300 20.14 22.06 -9.85
C ASP A 300 21.10 21.10 -9.14
N LEU A 301 20.71 20.63 -7.95
CA LEU A 301 21.60 19.94 -7.01
C LEU A 301 21.60 18.43 -7.18
N ASN A 302 20.53 17.85 -7.73
CA ASN A 302 20.41 16.43 -8.12
C ASN A 302 21.20 15.43 -7.26
N GLY A 303 20.89 15.41 -5.96
CA GLY A 303 21.46 14.49 -4.97
C GLY A 303 22.61 15.05 -4.13
N PHE A 304 23.13 16.24 -4.44
CA PHE A 304 24.14 16.94 -3.65
C PHE A 304 23.53 17.92 -2.65
N LYS A 305 24.28 18.19 -1.57
CA LYS A 305 24.00 19.28 -0.63
C LYS A 305 25.04 20.38 -0.79
N PHE A 306 24.60 21.63 -0.78
CA PHE A 306 25.52 22.76 -0.65
C PHE A 306 26.18 22.72 0.74
N ILE A 307 27.49 22.93 0.79
CA ILE A 307 28.27 22.93 2.02
C ILE A 307 28.74 24.34 2.35
N GLU A 308 29.52 24.93 1.45
CA GLU A 308 30.11 26.25 1.69
C GLU A 308 30.61 26.89 0.39
N ILE A 309 31.00 28.16 0.50
CA ILE A 309 31.89 28.80 -0.47
C ILE A 309 33.32 28.66 0.02
N ALA A 310 34.12 27.85 -0.67
CA ALA A 310 35.54 27.70 -0.38
C ALA A 310 36.29 29.00 -0.67
N LYS A 311 37.02 29.49 0.34
CA LYS A 311 37.83 30.70 0.28
C LYS A 311 39.25 30.32 -0.14
N LYS A 312 39.60 30.56 -1.39
CA LYS A 312 40.96 30.24 -1.86
C LYS A 312 41.91 31.44 -1.84
N GLU A 313 41.39 32.67 -1.90
CA GLU A 313 42.22 33.83 -2.32
C GLU A 313 42.08 35.10 -1.47
N PHE A 314 41.17 35.20 -0.48
CA PHE A 314 41.02 36.45 0.30
C PHE A 314 40.53 36.23 1.73
N SER A 315 40.99 37.12 2.63
CA SER A 315 40.75 37.10 4.08
C SER A 315 39.36 37.58 4.50
N LEU A 316 38.56 38.11 3.58
CA LEU A 316 37.21 38.61 3.85
C LEU A 316 36.24 37.45 4.12
N GLY A 317 35.32 37.64 5.06
CA GLY A 317 34.13 36.78 5.17
C GLY A 317 33.28 36.90 3.91
N VAL A 318 32.91 35.77 3.30
CA VAL A 318 31.94 35.76 2.19
C VAL A 318 30.57 35.74 2.84
N ASP A 319 29.81 36.81 2.65
CA ASP A 319 28.44 36.92 3.17
C ASP A 319 27.47 36.43 2.11
N TYR A 320 26.87 35.27 2.37
CA TYR A 320 25.98 34.60 1.45
C TYR A 320 24.87 33.86 2.20
N PHE A 321 23.78 33.63 1.49
CA PHE A 321 22.66 32.79 1.91
C PHE A 321 22.41 31.72 0.85
N PHE A 322 22.13 30.49 1.27
CA PHE A 322 21.79 29.39 0.37
C PHE A 322 20.48 28.76 0.80
N ASP A 323 19.48 28.78 -0.09
CA ASP A 323 18.17 28.19 0.16
C ASP A 323 17.58 27.62 -1.11
N GLU A 324 17.00 26.41 -1.01
CA GLU A 324 16.35 25.68 -2.11
C GLU A 324 17.09 25.73 -3.47
N GLY A 325 18.43 25.58 -3.48
CA GLY A 325 19.22 25.61 -4.72
C GLY A 325 19.62 27.01 -5.18
N ILE A 326 19.28 28.06 -4.43
CA ILE A 326 19.59 29.45 -4.76
C ILE A 326 20.66 29.97 -3.81
N LEU A 327 21.84 30.27 -4.37
CA LEU A 327 22.91 30.98 -3.68
C LEU A 327 22.77 32.48 -3.91
N THR A 328 22.63 33.25 -2.84
CA THR A 328 22.52 34.70 -2.86
C THR A 328 23.73 35.31 -2.17
N PHE A 329 24.42 36.23 -2.83
CA PHE A 329 25.48 37.04 -2.22
C PHE A 329 24.93 38.40 -1.80
N SER A 330 25.32 38.87 -0.61
CA SER A 330 24.89 40.18 -0.13
C SER A 330 25.63 41.33 -0.83
N ASP A 331 24.94 42.44 -1.03
CA ASP A 331 25.51 43.66 -1.63
C ASP A 331 26.66 44.21 -0.80
N ASN A 332 26.57 44.04 0.53
CA ASN A 332 27.61 44.43 1.47
C ASN A 332 28.92 43.67 1.21
N PHE A 333 28.84 42.38 0.85
CA PHE A 333 30.02 41.63 0.46
C PHE A 333 30.65 42.17 -0.82
N ILE A 334 29.85 42.44 -1.85
CA ILE A 334 30.37 42.97 -3.12
C ILE A 334 30.98 44.37 -2.92
N SER A 335 30.33 45.24 -2.16
CA SER A 335 30.79 46.61 -1.86
C SER A 335 32.11 46.60 -1.08
N LYS A 336 32.19 45.82 0.01
CA LYS A 336 33.42 45.66 0.79
C LYS A 336 34.57 45.07 -0.02
N TYR A 337 34.25 44.16 -0.94
CA TYR A 337 35.27 43.59 -1.82
C TYR A 337 35.84 44.66 -2.77
N LYS A 338 34.99 45.51 -3.37
CA LYS A 338 35.43 46.63 -4.21
C LYS A 338 36.28 47.64 -3.42
N GLU A 339 35.92 47.94 -2.17
CA GLU A 339 36.69 48.85 -1.30
C GLU A 339 38.11 48.32 -1.01
N LEU A 340 38.23 47.02 -0.73
CA LEU A 340 39.51 46.41 -0.38
C LEU A 340 40.38 46.10 -1.61
N TYR A 341 39.76 45.88 -2.76
CA TYR A 341 40.42 45.49 -4.02
C TYR A 341 39.91 46.35 -5.20
N PRO A 342 40.20 47.67 -5.21
CA PRO A 342 39.62 48.62 -6.17
C PRO A 342 40.00 48.34 -7.63
N ASP A 343 41.16 47.71 -7.86
CA ASP A 343 41.62 47.37 -9.21
C ASP A 343 41.07 46.02 -9.72
N SER A 344 40.33 45.28 -8.89
CA SER A 344 39.83 43.96 -9.26
C SER A 344 38.60 44.04 -10.17
N LYS A 345 38.65 43.31 -11.27
CA LYS A 345 37.53 43.21 -12.23
C LYS A 345 36.63 42.00 -11.97
N ASN A 346 37.08 41.04 -11.17
CA ASN A 346 36.38 39.78 -10.94
C ASN A 346 36.53 39.32 -9.49
N ILE A 347 35.47 38.72 -8.96
CA ILE A 347 35.53 37.88 -7.76
C ILE A 347 35.46 36.42 -8.20
N TYR A 348 36.47 35.63 -7.80
CA TYR A 348 36.52 34.19 -8.03
C TYR A 348 36.13 33.45 -6.76
N LEU A 349 35.06 32.67 -6.83
CA LEU A 349 34.52 31.90 -5.72
C LEU A 349 34.36 30.45 -6.14
N MET A 350 34.33 29.54 -5.17
CA MET A 350 34.15 28.12 -5.43
C MET A 350 33.05 27.58 -4.52
N ALA A 351 31.91 27.23 -5.10
CA ALA A 351 30.84 26.57 -4.37
C ALA A 351 31.14 25.09 -4.21
N VAL A 352 31.10 24.63 -2.96
CA VAL A 352 31.38 23.25 -2.57
C VAL A 352 30.07 22.53 -2.35
N PHE A 353 29.86 21.46 -3.10
CA PHE A 353 28.73 20.56 -2.96
C PHE A 353 29.24 19.19 -2.55
N ARG A 354 28.53 18.53 -1.63
CA ARG A 354 28.91 17.18 -1.17
C ARG A 354 27.75 16.21 -1.17
N ARG A 355 28.14 14.94 -1.31
CA ARG A 355 27.26 13.79 -1.17
C ARG A 355 28.07 12.60 -0.66
N GLY A 356 27.87 12.22 0.60
CA GLY A 356 28.74 11.24 1.24
C GLY A 356 30.20 11.71 1.23
N SER A 357 31.07 10.92 0.62
CA SER A 357 32.50 11.23 0.41
C SER A 357 32.78 12.01 -0.88
N GLU A 358 31.84 12.10 -1.81
CA GLU A 358 32.00 12.82 -3.07
C GLU A 358 31.90 14.33 -2.86
N THR A 359 32.80 15.07 -3.50
CA THR A 359 32.82 16.54 -3.48
C THR A 359 32.85 17.07 -4.90
N VAL A 360 31.90 17.93 -5.24
CA VAL A 360 31.84 18.67 -6.51
C VAL A 360 32.13 20.14 -6.22
N LEU A 361 32.98 20.74 -7.05
CA LEU A 361 33.41 22.13 -6.94
C LEU A 361 32.91 22.88 -8.17
N ILE A 362 32.07 23.89 -7.97
CA ILE A 362 31.62 24.77 -9.05
C ILE A 362 32.29 26.13 -8.91
N ASN A 363 33.07 26.50 -9.92
CA ASN A 363 33.68 27.83 -9.99
C ASN A 363 32.62 28.87 -10.34
N ILE A 364 32.57 29.93 -9.53
CA ILE A 364 31.69 31.08 -9.71
C ILE A 364 32.57 32.30 -10.00
N THR A 365 32.27 32.99 -11.10
CA THR A 365 32.92 34.26 -11.43
C THR A 365 31.89 35.39 -11.42
N ILE A 366 32.09 36.32 -10.49
CA ILE A 366 31.33 37.57 -10.42
C ILE A 366 32.16 38.62 -11.15
N LYS A 367 31.63 39.17 -12.24
CA LYS A 367 32.23 40.32 -12.89
C LYS A 367 31.81 41.55 -12.10
N LEU A 368 32.79 42.37 -11.71
CA LEU A 368 32.56 43.66 -11.10
C LEU A 368 32.48 44.65 -12.25
N ASP A 369 31.31 45.23 -12.50
CA ASP A 369 31.21 46.33 -13.44
C ASP A 369 32.10 47.48 -12.96
N ALA A 370 32.80 48.09 -13.91
CA ALA A 370 33.81 49.13 -13.72
C ALA A 370 33.22 50.42 -13.14
#